data_AF-A0A7W1D6N7-F1
#
_entry.id   AF-A0A7W1D6N7-F1
#
_cell.length_a   1.000
_cell.length_b   1.000
_cell.length_c   1.000
_cell.angle_alpha   90.00
_cell.angle_beta   90.00
_cell.angle_gamma   90.00
#
_symmetry.space_group_name_H-M   'P 1'
#
loop_
_entity.id
_entity.type
_entity.pdbx_description
1 polymer ?
#
loop_
_entity_poly.entity_id
_entity_poly.type
_entity_poly.pdbx_seq_one_letter_code
_entity_poly.pdbx_strand_id
1 'polypeptide(L)'
;MAEFRILGPLEVATEEGLAALGGAKQRGLLAILLLQPNIVVSRNRLIDLLWGEQPPETAVSALQVHVHGLRKALGQDRLRTSGPGYVLSVKPGELDLERFMELCDEGRDQLAAGDSVAAATTLGDALALWRGPALDTSPPSPSRRPRLHAWRSSVLPPSKTGSKPTCDLAATRTSWPS
;
A
#
# COMPACT_ATOMS: atom_id res chain seq x y z
N MET A 1 -5.52 14.88 15.72
CA MET A 1 -5.86 14.48 14.33
C MET A 1 -5.53 13.00 14.16
N ALA A 2 -6.32 12.25 13.39
CA ALA A 2 -6.03 10.83 13.15
C ALA A 2 -5.28 10.69 11.82
N GLU A 3 -4.23 9.88 11.77
CA GLU A 3 -3.42 9.60 10.57
C GLU A 3 -3.46 8.10 10.25
N PHE A 4 -3.95 7.76 9.08
CA PHE A 4 -4.01 6.42 8.51
C PHE A 4 -2.78 6.15 7.67
N ARG A 5 -2.08 5.09 8.02
CA ARG A 5 -0.81 4.70 7.45
C ARG A 5 -0.96 3.34 6.77
N ILE A 6 -0.98 3.34 5.44
CA ILE A 6 -1.21 2.12 4.63
C ILE A 6 -0.04 1.77 3.71
N LEU A 7 0.90 2.69 3.49
CA LEU A 7 2.13 2.47 2.73
C LEU A 7 3.18 1.72 3.58
N GLY A 8 2.79 0.57 4.11
CA GLY A 8 3.55 -0.23 5.05
C GLY A 8 2.63 -1.02 5.98
N PRO A 9 3.07 -1.36 7.20
CA PRO A 9 2.20 -1.91 8.23
C PRO A 9 0.99 -1.01 8.46
N LEU A 10 -0.19 -1.61 8.52
CA LEU A 10 -1.43 -0.86 8.73
C LEU A 10 -1.43 -0.27 10.15
N GLU A 11 -1.32 1.05 10.22
CA GLU A 11 -1.29 1.81 11.46
C GLU A 11 -2.34 2.92 11.42
N VAL A 12 -2.88 3.25 12.60
CA VAL A 12 -3.70 4.45 12.80
C VAL A 12 -3.10 5.21 13.96
N ALA A 13 -2.48 6.35 13.69
CA ALA A 13 -2.05 7.26 14.73
C ALA A 13 -3.22 8.17 15.12
N THR A 14 -3.46 8.29 16.41
CA THR A 14 -4.47 9.18 16.99
C THR A 14 -3.77 10.14 17.96
N GLU A 15 -4.50 11.10 18.53
CA GLU A 15 -3.93 12.00 19.54
C GLU A 15 -3.45 11.24 20.79
N GLU A 16 -4.05 10.08 21.06
CA GLU A 16 -3.74 9.20 22.19
C GLU A 16 -2.62 8.19 21.87
N GLY A 17 -2.07 8.22 20.64
CA GLY A 17 -1.06 7.28 20.14
C GLY A 17 -1.60 6.32 19.08
N LEU A 18 -0.91 5.20 18.87
CA LEU A 18 -1.32 4.20 17.89
C LEU A 18 -2.58 3.46 18.36
N ALA A 19 -3.65 3.49 17.56
CA ALA A 19 -4.88 2.80 17.88
C ALA A 19 -4.68 1.28 17.89
N ALA A 20 -5.21 0.64 18.94
CA ALA A 20 -5.17 -0.81 19.07
C ALA A 20 -6.13 -1.47 18.06
N LEU A 21 -5.62 -1.80 16.88
CA LEU A 21 -6.37 -2.57 15.88
C LEU A 21 -6.40 -4.05 16.29
N GLY A 22 -7.58 -4.67 16.21
CA GLY A 22 -7.74 -6.09 16.50
C GLY A 22 -7.07 -7.02 15.48
N GLY A 23 -7.51 -8.28 15.42
CA GLY A 23 -6.89 -9.32 14.60
C GLY A 23 -6.88 -9.04 13.08
N ALA A 24 -6.24 -9.94 12.31
CA ALA A 24 -6.00 -9.77 10.88
C ALA A 24 -7.26 -9.42 10.06
N LYS A 25 -8.43 -9.99 10.40
CA LYS A 25 -9.71 -9.66 9.72
C LYS A 25 -10.19 -8.24 10.01
N GLN A 26 -10.01 -7.73 11.23
CA GLN A 26 -10.36 -6.34 11.56
C GLN A 26 -9.42 -5.35 10.83
N ARG A 27 -8.13 -5.68 10.76
CA ARG A 27 -7.15 -4.90 9.97
C ARG A 27 -7.45 -4.96 8.47
N GLY A 28 -7.79 -6.13 7.94
CA GLY A 28 -8.24 -6.29 6.56
C GLY A 28 -9.49 -5.48 6.23
N LEU A 29 -10.47 -5.43 7.15
CA LEU A 29 -11.66 -4.61 6.96
C LEU A 29 -11.31 -3.12 6.85
N LEU A 30 -10.45 -2.64 7.75
CA LEU A 30 -9.98 -1.27 7.71
C LEU A 30 -9.21 -0.96 6.42
N ALA A 31 -8.33 -1.87 5.99
CA ALA A 31 -7.60 -1.75 4.73
C ALA A 31 -8.54 -1.59 3.52
N ILE A 32 -9.56 -2.44 3.41
CA ILE A 32 -10.56 -2.37 2.32
C ILE A 32 -11.26 -1.01 2.31
N LEU A 33 -11.66 -0.51 3.49
CA LEU A 33 -12.34 0.78 3.62
C LEU A 33 -11.42 1.97 3.32
N LEU A 34 -10.13 1.88 3.66
CA LEU A 34 -9.13 2.91 3.37
C LEU A 34 -8.72 2.97 1.89
N LEU A 35 -8.87 1.87 1.14
CA LEU A 35 -8.71 1.86 -0.32
C LEU A 35 -9.88 2.55 -1.04
N GLN A 36 -11.02 2.71 -0.37
CA GLN A 36 -12.21 3.39 -0.88
C GLN A 36 -12.74 4.40 0.15
N PRO A 37 -11.92 5.39 0.55
CA PRO A 37 -12.29 6.32 1.62
C PRO A 37 -13.47 7.17 1.16
N ASN A 38 -14.35 7.55 2.11
CA ASN A 38 -15.53 8.37 1.85
C ASN A 38 -16.56 7.78 0.87
N ILE A 39 -16.40 6.51 0.47
CA ILE A 39 -17.32 5.77 -0.40
C ILE A 39 -18.04 4.68 0.40
N VAL A 40 -19.31 4.42 0.09
CA VAL A 40 -20.08 3.34 0.71
C VAL A 40 -19.69 2.00 0.10
N VAL A 41 -19.16 1.09 0.93
CA VAL A 41 -18.85 -0.29 0.55
C VAL A 41 -19.92 -1.23 1.12
N SER A 42 -20.54 -2.04 0.27
CA SER A 42 -21.64 -2.92 0.68
C SER A 42 -21.16 -4.06 1.60
N ARG A 43 -22.05 -4.53 2.49
CA ARG A 43 -21.75 -5.68 3.37
C ARG A 43 -21.31 -6.92 2.62
N ASN A 44 -22.00 -7.26 1.53
CA ASN A 44 -21.67 -8.44 0.72
C ASN A 44 -20.25 -8.30 0.15
N ARG A 45 -19.91 -7.13 -0.42
CA ARG A 45 -18.58 -6.89 -0.96
C ARG A 45 -17.49 -6.98 0.12
N LEU A 46 -17.76 -6.48 1.32
CA LEU A 46 -16.83 -6.61 2.45
C LEU A 46 -16.65 -8.07 2.86
N ILE A 47 -17.72 -8.86 2.88
CA ILE A 47 -17.65 -10.29 3.17
C ILE A 47 -16.80 -11.01 2.13
N ASP A 48 -17.07 -10.77 0.85
CA ASP A 48 -16.33 -11.38 -0.26
C ASP A 48 -14.84 -11.03 -0.20
N LEU A 49 -14.50 -9.76 0.07
CA LEU A 49 -13.11 -9.34 0.17
C LEU A 49 -12.39 -9.87 1.42
N LEU A 50 -13.12 -10.05 2.53
CA LEU A 50 -12.53 -10.52 3.77
C LEU A 50 -12.34 -12.03 3.80
N TRP A 51 -13.29 -12.81 3.29
CA TRP A 51 -13.29 -14.27 3.39
C TRP A 51 -13.09 -14.98 2.04
N GLY A 52 -13.14 -14.26 0.92
CA GLY A 52 -13.00 -14.85 -0.41
C GLY A 52 -14.10 -15.87 -0.68
N GLU A 53 -13.71 -16.98 -1.29
CA GLU A 53 -14.61 -18.08 -1.67
C GLU A 53 -15.14 -18.90 -0.49
N GLN A 54 -14.64 -18.68 0.74
CA GLN A 54 -15.01 -19.47 1.91
C GLN A 54 -15.51 -18.61 3.08
N PRO A 55 -16.63 -17.88 2.92
CA PRO A 55 -17.26 -17.18 4.02
C PRO A 55 -17.86 -18.17 5.03
N PRO A 56 -17.67 -17.96 6.35
CA PRO A 56 -18.40 -18.73 7.35
C PRO A 56 -19.89 -18.40 7.29
N GLU A 57 -20.74 -19.32 7.74
CA GLU A 57 -22.20 -19.08 7.86
C GLU A 57 -22.51 -17.84 8.72
N THR A 58 -21.60 -17.51 9.65
CA THR A 58 -21.69 -16.35 10.55
C THR A 58 -21.01 -15.09 10.02
N ALA A 59 -20.65 -15.01 8.73
CA ALA A 59 -19.88 -13.89 8.16
C ALA A 59 -20.50 -12.52 8.44
N VAL A 60 -21.83 -12.40 8.39
CA VAL A 60 -22.54 -11.15 8.69
C VAL A 60 -22.32 -10.73 10.15
N SER A 61 -22.48 -11.64 11.10
CA SER A 61 -22.26 -11.38 12.52
C SER A 61 -20.79 -11.09 12.81
N ALA A 62 -19.87 -11.82 12.19
CA ALA A 62 -18.43 -11.58 12.30
C ALA A 62 -18.03 -10.19 11.77
N LEU A 63 -18.61 -9.76 10.64
CA LEU A 63 -18.40 -8.42 10.10
C LEU A 63 -18.86 -7.34 11.10
N GLN A 64 -20.02 -7.53 11.73
CA GLN A 64 -20.51 -6.59 12.75
C GLN A 64 -19.58 -6.49 13.96
N VAL A 65 -19.01 -7.61 14.42
CA VAL A 65 -18.01 -7.62 15.50
C VAL A 65 -16.77 -6.81 15.10
N HIS A 66 -16.26 -6.99 13.88
CA HIS A 66 -15.11 -6.22 13.39
C HIS A 66 -15.42 -4.73 13.24
N VAL A 67 -16.60 -4.37 12.73
CA VAL A 67 -17.08 -2.98 12.64
C VAL A 67 -17.16 -2.34 14.03
N HIS A 68 -17.70 -3.07 15.01
CA HIS A 68 -17.76 -2.59 16.39
C HIS A 68 -16.37 -2.34 16.99
N GLY A 69 -15.44 -3.27 16.76
CA GLY A 69 -14.04 -3.11 17.16
C GLY A 69 -13.39 -1.88 16.52
N LEU A 70 -13.62 -1.63 15.24
CA LEU A 70 -13.11 -0.44 14.54
C LEU A 70 -13.75 0.85 15.06
N ARG A 71 -15.05 0.86 15.36
CA ARG A 71 -15.72 2.04 15.96
C ARG A 71 -15.15 2.39 17.32
N LYS A 72 -14.78 1.39 18.13
CA LYS A 72 -14.09 1.62 19.40
C LYS A 72 -12.71 2.22 19.20
N ALA A 73 -11.96 1.78 18.19
CA ALA A 73 -10.60 2.24 17.95
C ALA A 73 -10.52 3.61 17.24
N LEU A 74 -11.48 3.92 16.37
CA LEU A 74 -11.45 5.10 15.49
C LEU A 74 -12.44 6.20 15.90
N GLY A 75 -13.43 5.86 16.73
CA GLY A 75 -14.58 6.70 17.01
C GLY A 75 -15.80 6.31 16.16
N GLN A 76 -16.98 6.44 16.75
CA GLN A 76 -18.26 6.04 16.14
C GLN A 76 -18.60 6.87 14.90
N ASP A 77 -18.17 8.13 14.87
CA ASP A 77 -18.45 9.06 13.77
C ASP A 77 -17.58 8.85 12.53
N ARG A 78 -16.46 8.13 12.66
CA ARG A 78 -15.55 7.82 11.55
C ARG A 78 -16.10 6.71 10.67
N LEU A 79 -16.61 5.63 11.28
CA LEU A 79 -17.12 4.46 10.57
C LEU A 79 -18.65 4.38 10.67
N ARG A 80 -19.32 4.93 9.66
CA ARG A 80 -20.79 5.05 9.64
C ARG A 80 -21.41 3.91 8.85
N THR A 81 -22.60 3.51 9.27
CA THR A 81 -23.45 2.66 8.45
C THR A 81 -24.23 3.55 7.50
N SER A 82 -24.18 3.23 6.20
CA SER A 82 -24.89 3.97 5.16
C SER A 82 -25.58 2.98 4.22
N GLY A 83 -26.91 2.99 4.22
CA GLY A 83 -27.71 2.02 3.48
C GLY A 83 -27.32 0.55 3.79
N PRO A 84 -27.07 -0.30 2.78
CA PRO A 84 -26.70 -1.69 2.98
C PRO A 84 -25.22 -1.92 3.34
N GLY A 85 -24.44 -0.86 3.58
CA GLY A 85 -22.99 -0.90 3.70
C GLY A 85 -22.41 0.01 4.78
N TYR A 86 -21.11 0.25 4.66
CA TYR A 86 -20.34 1.09 5.57
C TYR A 86 -19.50 2.10 4.80
N VAL A 87 -19.26 3.25 5.43
CA VAL A 87 -18.39 4.31 4.91
C VAL A 87 -17.42 4.73 6.00
N LEU A 88 -16.14 4.83 5.62
CA LEU A 88 -15.08 5.36 6.47
C LEU A 88 -14.80 6.81 6.08
N SER A 89 -14.97 7.72 7.03
CA SER A 89 -14.72 9.15 6.86
C SER A 89 -13.25 9.46 7.10
N VAL A 90 -12.55 9.85 6.04
CA VAL A 90 -11.13 10.25 6.05
C VAL A 90 -11.07 11.70 5.61
N LYS A 91 -10.49 12.57 6.43
CA LYS A 91 -10.32 13.99 6.08
C LYS A 91 -9.08 14.15 5.20
N PRO A 92 -9.01 15.20 4.37
CA PRO A 92 -7.82 15.49 3.57
C PRO A 92 -6.56 15.51 4.42
N GLY A 93 -5.52 14.80 3.97
CA GLY A 93 -4.22 14.75 4.65
C GLY A 93 -4.16 13.78 5.84
N GLU A 94 -5.24 13.06 6.12
CA GLU A 94 -5.24 11.99 7.13
C GLU A 94 -4.80 10.63 6.55
N LEU A 95 -4.61 10.49 5.24
CA LEU A 95 -4.22 9.24 4.60
C LEU A 95 -2.90 9.40 3.84
N ASP A 96 -1.90 8.60 4.19
CA ASP A 96 -0.58 8.64 3.56
C ASP A 96 -0.61 8.32 2.06
N LEU A 97 -1.60 7.53 1.60
CA LEU A 97 -1.85 7.27 0.19
C LEU A 97 -2.29 8.54 -0.57
N GLU A 98 -3.09 9.42 0.03
CA GLU A 98 -3.45 10.69 -0.62
C GLU A 98 -2.20 11.52 -0.88
N ARG A 99 -1.31 11.61 0.13
CA ARG A 99 -0.04 12.33 0.01
C ARG A 99 0.87 11.73 -1.06
N PHE A 100 0.92 10.40 -1.15
CA PHE A 100 1.68 9.72 -2.19
C PHE A 100 1.14 10.03 -3.59
N MET A 101 -0.18 9.98 -3.77
CA MET A 101 -0.83 10.29 -5.04
C MET A 101 -0.56 11.74 -5.46
N GLU A 102 -0.67 12.70 -4.54
CA GLU A 102 -0.33 14.11 -4.80
C GLU A 102 1.11 14.28 -5.30
N LEU A 103 2.09 13.66 -4.64
CA LEU A 103 3.49 13.73 -5.06
C LEU A 103 3.72 13.04 -6.41
N CYS A 104 3.01 11.95 -6.70
CA CYS A 104 3.08 11.30 -8.00
C CYS A 104 2.48 12.15 -9.13
N ASP A 105 1.40 12.88 -8.87
CA ASP A 105 0.77 13.76 -9.84
C ASP A 105 1.67 14.99 -10.09
N GLU A 106 2.17 15.63 -9.03
CA GLU A 106 3.14 16.74 -9.12
C GLU A 106 4.41 16.33 -9.89
N GLY A 107 5.00 15.17 -9.58
CA GLY A 107 6.17 14.67 -10.28
C GLY A 107 5.91 14.41 -11.77
N ARG A 108 4.68 13.98 -12.15
CA ARG A 108 4.29 13.83 -13.56
C ARG A 108 4.14 15.18 -14.25
N ASP A 109 3.59 16.17 -13.57
CA ASP A 109 3.45 17.53 -14.12
C ASP A 109 4.82 18.19 -14.35
N GLN A 110 5.77 17.99 -13.42
CA GLN A 110 7.16 18.45 -13.58
C GLN A 110 7.87 17.78 -14.76
N LEU A 111 7.66 16.48 -14.97
CA LEU A 111 8.16 15.78 -16.17
C LEU A 111 7.55 16.34 -17.45
N ALA A 112 6.24 16.61 -17.45
CA ALA A 112 5.54 17.20 -18.58
C ALA A 112 6.04 18.62 -18.89
N ALA A 113 6.47 19.36 -17.86
CA ALA A 113 7.12 20.67 -17.98
C ALA A 113 8.61 20.60 -18.37
N GLY A 114 9.20 19.41 -18.46
CA GLY A 114 10.61 19.20 -18.83
C GLY A 114 11.60 19.32 -17.67
N ASP A 115 11.14 19.52 -16.44
CA ASP A 115 11.99 19.58 -15.25
C ASP A 115 12.19 18.18 -14.65
N SER A 116 13.10 17.42 -15.25
CA SER A 116 13.42 16.07 -14.81
C SER A 116 14.10 16.02 -13.44
N VAL A 117 14.77 17.10 -13.01
CA VAL A 117 15.44 17.15 -11.70
C VAL A 117 14.42 17.32 -10.59
N ALA A 118 13.50 18.28 -10.73
CA ALA A 118 12.39 18.45 -9.78
C ALA A 118 11.57 17.17 -9.67
N ALA A 119 11.19 16.58 -10.82
CA ALA A 119 10.42 15.34 -10.85
C ALA A 119 11.11 14.18 -10.11
N ALA A 120 12.42 14.01 -10.30
CA ALA A 120 13.17 12.96 -9.61
C ALA A 120 13.16 13.15 -8.09
N THR A 121 13.28 14.40 -7.62
CA THR A 121 13.18 14.72 -6.19
C THR A 121 11.78 14.43 -5.65
N THR A 122 10.73 14.96 -6.28
CA THR A 122 9.35 14.79 -5.82
C THR A 122 8.90 13.33 -5.84
N LEU A 123 9.24 12.57 -6.87
CA LEU A 123 8.96 11.13 -6.93
C LEU A 123 9.80 10.33 -5.93
N GLY A 124 11.03 10.79 -5.64
CA GLY A 124 11.85 10.25 -4.56
C GLY A 124 11.19 10.40 -3.19
N ASP A 125 10.64 11.59 -2.91
CA ASP A 125 9.89 11.85 -1.68
C ASP A 125 8.61 11.00 -1.59
N ALA A 126 7.91 10.79 -2.71
CA ALA A 126 6.76 9.88 -2.77
C ALA A 126 7.16 8.45 -2.37
N LEU A 127 8.27 7.94 -2.93
CA LEU A 127 8.78 6.62 -2.60
C LEU A 127 9.25 6.50 -1.15
N ALA A 128 9.75 7.58 -0.55
CA ALA A 128 10.18 7.59 0.86
C ALA A 128 9.02 7.39 1.85
N LEU A 129 7.76 7.60 1.43
CA LEU A 129 6.59 7.33 2.27
C LEU A 129 6.37 5.82 2.53
N TRP A 130 6.98 4.95 1.72
CA TRP A 130 6.84 3.50 1.84
C TRP A 130 7.69 2.95 2.98
N ARG A 131 7.03 2.48 4.03
CA ARG A 131 7.62 1.86 5.23
C ARG A 131 7.75 0.33 5.13
N GLY A 132 7.28 -0.28 4.05
CA GLY A 132 7.29 -1.72 3.83
C GLY A 132 6.29 -2.16 2.77
N PRO A 133 5.92 -3.46 2.72
CA PRO A 133 4.83 -3.93 1.88
C PRO A 133 3.54 -3.19 2.25
N ALA A 134 2.83 -2.66 1.24
CA ALA A 134 1.57 -1.98 1.46
C ALA A 134 0.54 -2.91 2.11
N LEU A 135 -0.24 -2.37 3.05
CA LEU A 135 -1.28 -3.10 3.79
C LEU A 135 -0.76 -4.34 4.53
N ASP A 136 0.48 -4.32 5.01
CA ASP A 136 0.98 -5.41 5.87
C ASP A 136 0.14 -5.44 7.16
N THR A 137 -0.75 -6.43 7.24
CA THR A 137 -1.63 -6.63 8.40
C THR A 137 -0.98 -7.48 9.50
N SER A 138 0.33 -7.73 9.44
CA SER A 138 1.09 -8.26 10.57
C SER A 138 0.97 -7.30 11.78
N PRO A 139 0.96 -7.80 13.03
CA PRO A 139 1.15 -6.92 14.18
C PRO A 139 2.45 -6.11 14.02
N PRO A 140 2.48 -4.84 14.46
CA PRO A 140 3.69 -4.03 14.41
C PRO A 140 4.76 -4.69 15.29
N SER A 141 5.91 -4.99 14.70
CA SER A 141 7.06 -5.53 15.40
C SER A 141 8.20 -4.52 15.30
N PRO A 142 8.85 -4.15 16.42
CA PRO A 142 9.91 -3.13 16.44
C PRO A 142 11.17 -3.50 15.64
N SER A 143 11.27 -4.72 15.09
CA SER A 143 12.43 -5.20 14.32
C SER A 143 12.24 -5.20 12.80
N ARG A 144 11.11 -4.71 12.26
CA ARG A 144 10.85 -4.80 10.82
C ARG A 144 11.54 -3.66 10.06
N ARG A 145 12.77 -3.91 9.61
CA ARG A 145 13.48 -3.06 8.64
C ARG A 145 12.76 -3.10 7.28
N PRO A 146 12.75 -2.00 6.50
CA PRO A 146 12.18 -2.02 5.15
C PRO A 146 13.01 -2.95 4.27
N ARG A 147 12.43 -4.06 3.78
CA ARG A 147 13.06 -4.88 2.72
C ARG A 147 12.68 -4.28 1.37
N LEU A 148 13.60 -3.52 0.77
CA LEU A 148 13.49 -2.88 -0.55
C LEU A 148 13.61 -3.85 -1.76
N HIS A 149 13.23 -5.12 -1.65
CA HIS A 149 13.54 -6.11 -2.69
C HIS A 149 12.33 -6.94 -3.14
N ALA A 150 11.30 -6.34 -3.76
CA ALA A 150 10.33 -7.14 -4.52
C ALA A 150 9.44 -6.41 -5.55
N TRP A 151 9.61 -5.12 -5.84
CA TRP A 151 8.66 -4.43 -6.76
C TRP A 151 9.27 -3.64 -7.92
N ARG A 152 10.55 -3.88 -8.22
CA ARG A 152 11.29 -3.17 -9.28
C ARG A 152 10.86 -3.52 -10.72
N SER A 153 9.93 -4.46 -10.92
CA SER A 153 9.71 -5.08 -12.24
C SER A 153 8.42 -4.70 -12.95
N SER A 154 7.46 -3.99 -12.34
CA SER A 154 6.17 -3.70 -13.02
C SER A 154 6.00 -2.26 -13.51
N VAL A 155 6.93 -1.33 -13.19
CA VAL A 155 6.74 0.11 -13.47
C VAL A 155 7.65 0.66 -14.59
N LEU A 156 8.59 -0.12 -15.13
CA LEU A 156 9.42 0.33 -16.27
C LEU A 156 9.31 -0.66 -17.45
N PRO A 157 8.96 -0.20 -18.66
CA PRO A 157 9.13 -1.03 -19.85
C PRO A 157 10.63 -1.35 -20.03
N PRO A 158 10.98 -2.54 -20.55
CA PRO A 158 12.38 -2.92 -20.69
C PRO A 158 13.09 -2.00 -21.67
N SER A 159 14.01 -1.16 -21.18
CA SER A 159 14.96 -0.46 -22.01
C SER A 159 15.90 -1.50 -22.64
N LYS A 160 15.67 -1.83 -23.92
CA LYS A 160 16.64 -2.58 -24.73
C LYS A 160 17.88 -1.71 -24.94
N THR A 161 18.88 -1.85 -24.09
CA THR A 161 20.26 -1.44 -24.39
C THR A 161 21.22 -2.50 -23.89
N GLY A 162 21.28 -3.60 -24.65
CA GLY A 162 22.39 -4.54 -24.62
C GLY A 162 23.16 -4.44 -25.93
N SER A 163 23.88 -3.33 -26.13
CA SER A 163 24.94 -3.27 -27.13
C SER A 163 26.06 -4.19 -26.63
N LYS A 164 26.28 -5.30 -27.34
CA LYS A 164 27.48 -6.12 -27.18
C LYS A 164 28.66 -5.39 -27.84
N PRO A 165 29.79 -5.21 -27.15
CA PRO A 165 31.09 -5.23 -27.80
C PRO A 165 31.68 -6.62 -27.59
N THR A 166 31.50 -7.52 -28.55
CA THR A 166 32.43 -8.66 -28.69
C THR A 166 33.46 -8.25 -29.72
N CYS A 167 34.61 -7.82 -29.21
CA CYS A 167 35.82 -7.64 -29.98
C CYS A 167 36.21 -9.00 -30.56
N ASP A 168 36.35 -9.02 -31.88
CA ASP A 168 37.03 -10.04 -32.66
C ASP A 168 38.43 -10.30 -32.11
N LEU A 169 38.74 -11.56 -31.82
CA LEU A 169 40.11 -12.07 -31.92
C LEU A 169 40.01 -13.56 -32.27
N ALA A 170 40.26 -13.80 -33.55
CA ALA A 170 40.33 -15.10 -34.16
C ALA A 170 41.49 -15.94 -33.62
N ALA A 171 41.20 -17.23 -33.48
CA ALA A 171 42.01 -18.39 -33.87
C ALA A 171 43.55 -18.34 -33.76
N THR A 172 44.11 -19.20 -32.92
CA THR A 172 45.13 -20.23 -33.25
C THR A 172 45.25 -21.18 -32.04
N ARG A 173 44.70 -22.40 -32.08
CA ARG A 173 45.27 -23.68 -32.58
C ARG A 173 46.59 -24.14 -31.92
N THR A 174 46.48 -25.28 -31.20
CA THR A 174 47.39 -26.44 -31.12
C THR A 174 48.73 -26.42 -30.35
N SER A 175 48.83 -27.45 -29.48
CA SER A 175 49.94 -28.39 -29.20
C SER A 175 51.14 -28.06 -28.28
N TRP A 176 51.46 -29.07 -27.45
CA TRP A 176 52.55 -29.29 -26.48
C TRP A 176 54.00 -29.09 -26.99
N PRO A 177 54.98 -29.13 -26.07
CA PRO A 177 56.22 -29.87 -26.29
C PRO A 177 56.54 -30.94 -25.22
N SER A 178 57.48 -31.80 -25.61
CA SER A 178 57.88 -33.14 -25.14
C SER A 178 58.44 -33.30 -23.74
#